data_AF-A0A8E2DPZ6-F1
#
_entry.id   AF-A0A8E2DPZ6-F1
#
_cell.length_a   1.000
_cell.length_b   1.000
_cell.length_c   1.000
_cell.angle_alpha   90.00
_cell.angle_beta   90.00
_cell.angle_gamma   90.00
#
_symmetry.space_group_name_H-M   'P 1'
#
loop_
_entity.id
_entity.type
_entity.pdbx_description
1 polymer ?
#
loop_
_entity_poly.entity_id
_entity_poly.type
_entity_poly.pdbx_seq_one_letter_code
_entity_poly.pdbx_strand_id
1 'polypeptide(L)'
;MPALRTQNLLPTHVRWTKDLLHLLPVPRFVAQRKGAKAICKPVKPKDRIKWWNVVPGDQVRLLGDKTGTIHEVHLINKFSNRVYLKRENTADESKSSDPRKQNVSKQVPYSRCQLFCGTFSFPPAAGQAEPQKLPVFATRISTTKPFWHPTMHRFEWKRFAAATIPKLPGATGLPEDRLHIPWPKPNPPRKVDPSLYDTPKDVVTEITYTPPSLPASFDAPVPEPPSEQLYISTLRTPQAVAYDAAQPFEVHVSKELTNPHSRAKKQARWQAYQEYRRRLLAQMVAEEMRDLQGRTRAVARADATYKWKARLEEERKAEVLRRWRNRGGEADLLRTKERKARKARRENERLKNLVLEDAPNQVIPRAQA
;
A
#
# COMPACT_ATOMS: atom_id res chain seq x y z
N MET A 1 -5.28 -3.61 7.07
CA MET A 1 -4.07 -2.80 6.76
C MET A 1 -2.82 -3.68 6.59
N PRO A 2 -2.60 -4.29 5.42
CA PRO A 2 -1.24 -4.69 5.00
C PRO A 2 -0.86 -4.34 3.54
N ALA A 3 -1.80 -3.81 2.72
CA ALA A 3 -1.60 -3.63 1.28
C ALA A 3 -0.52 -2.59 0.90
N LEU A 4 -0.36 -1.54 1.71
CA LEU A 4 0.64 -0.49 1.46
C LEU A 4 2.09 -1.00 1.58
N ARG A 5 2.33 -2.06 2.35
CA ARG A 5 3.70 -2.57 2.58
C ARG A 5 4.22 -3.41 1.41
N THR A 6 3.33 -3.95 0.58
CA THR A 6 3.69 -4.86 -0.53
C THR A 6 3.88 -4.14 -1.87
N GLN A 7 3.23 -2.99 -2.08
CA GLN A 7 3.39 -2.20 -3.31
C GLN A 7 4.83 -1.69 -3.50
N ASN A 8 5.56 -1.48 -2.40
CA ASN A 8 6.91 -0.92 -2.44
C ASN A 8 8.00 -1.91 -2.91
N LEU A 9 7.71 -3.20 -3.03
CA LEU A 9 8.68 -4.20 -3.52
C LEU A 9 8.88 -4.16 -5.04
N LEU A 10 7.95 -3.53 -5.75
CA LEU A 10 8.04 -3.34 -7.19
C LEU A 10 8.98 -2.17 -7.51
N PRO A 11 9.59 -2.17 -8.71
CA PRO A 11 10.28 -0.99 -9.22
C PRO A 11 9.33 0.21 -9.23
N THR A 12 9.86 1.39 -8.93
CA THR A 12 9.08 2.63 -8.82
C THR A 12 9.65 3.73 -9.71
N HIS A 13 8.77 4.59 -10.24
CA HIS A 13 9.13 5.84 -10.89
C HIS A 13 9.31 6.99 -9.89
N VAL A 14 9.11 6.73 -8.60
CA VAL A 14 9.16 7.75 -7.56
C VAL A 14 10.60 8.15 -7.31
N ARG A 15 10.89 9.41 -7.63
CA ARG A 15 12.22 10.01 -7.55
C ARG A 15 12.67 10.28 -6.12
N TRP A 16 11.75 10.82 -5.33
CA TRP A 16 12.03 11.31 -3.99
C TRP A 16 11.76 10.26 -2.92
N THR A 17 12.43 10.39 -1.78
CA THR A 17 12.14 9.58 -0.60
C THR A 17 11.15 10.34 0.27
N LYS A 18 9.91 9.85 0.35
CA LYS A 18 8.88 10.38 1.27
C LYS A 18 8.96 9.69 2.63
N ASP A 19 9.15 8.39 2.60
CA ASP A 19 9.21 7.52 3.77
C ASP A 19 10.43 6.58 3.67
N LEU A 20 10.83 6.04 4.82
CA LEU A 20 11.94 5.09 4.93
C LEU A 20 11.44 3.65 5.11
N LEU A 21 10.21 3.36 4.67
CA LEU A 21 9.60 2.02 4.82
C LEU A 21 10.37 0.94 4.05
N HIS A 22 11.11 1.30 3.00
CA HIS A 22 11.96 0.37 2.27
C HIS A 22 13.15 -0.13 3.10
N LEU A 23 13.48 0.53 4.22
CA LEU A 23 14.49 0.04 5.18
C LEU A 23 13.92 -0.94 6.20
N LEU A 24 12.60 -1.10 6.28
CA LEU A 24 12.01 -2.06 7.21
C LEU A 24 12.16 -3.50 6.69
N PRO A 25 12.25 -4.50 7.58
CA PRO A 25 12.26 -5.89 7.18
C PRO A 25 10.99 -6.25 6.41
N VAL A 26 11.18 -7.00 5.33
CA VAL A 26 10.07 -7.52 4.51
C VAL A 26 9.64 -8.85 5.13
N PRO A 27 8.35 -9.04 5.44
CA PRO A 27 7.87 -10.31 5.95
C PRO A 27 8.17 -11.47 4.99
N ARG A 28 8.60 -12.62 5.52
CA ARG A 28 9.04 -13.78 4.72
C ARG A 28 8.00 -14.25 3.71
N PHE A 29 6.72 -14.26 4.09
CA PHE A 29 5.62 -14.67 3.22
C PHE A 29 5.43 -13.76 1.99
N VAL A 30 5.87 -12.50 2.05
CA VAL A 30 5.85 -11.58 0.90
C VAL A 30 7.06 -11.81 0.02
N ALA A 31 8.24 -11.99 0.61
CA ALA A 31 9.49 -12.21 -0.10
C ALA A 31 9.54 -13.56 -0.84
N GLN A 32 8.76 -14.55 -0.40
CA GLN A 32 8.70 -15.91 -0.98
C GLN A 32 7.60 -16.11 -2.02
N ARG A 33 6.86 -15.06 -2.44
CA ARG A 33 5.85 -15.20 -3.49
C ARG A 33 6.49 -15.62 -4.81
N LYS A 34 6.24 -16.86 -5.24
CA LYS A 34 6.60 -17.40 -6.56
C LYS A 34 5.49 -17.04 -7.58
N GLY A 35 5.85 -16.50 -8.74
CA GLY A 35 4.91 -16.13 -9.82
C GLY A 35 5.55 -15.30 -10.94
N ALA A 36 4.78 -15.02 -12.02
CA ALA A 36 5.23 -14.41 -13.27
C ALA A 36 5.92 -13.04 -13.15
N LYS A 37 5.72 -12.33 -12.05
CA LYS A 37 6.51 -11.16 -11.65
C LYS A 37 7.44 -11.58 -10.52
N ALA A 38 8.48 -12.35 -10.83
CA ALA A 38 9.46 -12.79 -9.84
C ALA A 38 10.04 -11.55 -9.15
N ILE A 39 9.61 -11.32 -7.91
CA ILE A 39 10.06 -10.20 -7.09
C ILE A 39 11.57 -10.40 -6.92
N CYS A 40 12.38 -9.43 -7.36
CA CYS A 40 13.82 -9.50 -7.16
C CYS A 40 14.11 -9.74 -5.68
N LYS A 41 15.00 -10.70 -5.39
CA LYS A 41 15.38 -11.06 -4.01
C LYS A 41 15.73 -9.78 -3.24
N PRO A 42 14.97 -9.41 -2.19
CA PRO A 42 15.22 -8.17 -1.48
C PRO A 42 16.56 -8.28 -0.76
N VAL A 43 17.34 -7.20 -0.82
CA VAL A 43 18.59 -7.04 -0.08
C VAL A 43 18.27 -6.93 1.41
N LYS A 44 19.22 -7.28 2.29
CA LYS A 44 19.05 -7.14 3.74
C LYS A 44 18.80 -5.66 4.08
N PRO A 45 17.92 -5.33 5.04
CA PRO A 45 17.62 -3.96 5.45
C PRO A 45 18.84 -3.04 5.65
N LYS A 46 19.90 -3.54 6.31
CA LYS A 46 21.18 -2.85 6.55
C LYS A 46 21.89 -2.40 5.28
N ASP A 47 21.81 -3.21 4.22
CA ASP A 47 22.56 -2.98 2.99
C ASP A 47 21.72 -2.23 1.94
N ARG A 48 20.46 -1.87 2.26
CA ARG A 48 19.60 -1.07 1.38
C ARG A 48 20.02 0.39 1.40
N ILE A 49 20.00 1.01 0.22
CA ILE A 49 20.37 2.41 0.08
C ILE A 49 19.26 3.28 0.70
N LYS A 50 19.60 4.00 1.76
CA LYS A 50 18.70 4.95 2.44
C LYS A 50 18.40 6.17 1.56
N TRP A 51 19.45 6.81 1.05
CA TRP A 51 19.38 8.00 0.21
C TRP A 51 19.89 7.68 -1.19
N TRP A 52 18.98 7.61 -2.15
CA TRP A 52 19.28 7.24 -3.53
C TRP A 52 19.76 8.46 -4.32
N ASN A 53 21.00 8.43 -4.82
CA ASN A 53 21.50 9.51 -5.66
C ASN A 53 21.23 9.30 -7.14
N VAL A 54 20.78 8.13 -7.56
CA VAL A 54 20.35 7.85 -8.94
C VAL A 54 18.85 7.67 -8.95
N VAL A 55 18.17 8.42 -9.80
CA VAL A 55 16.73 8.61 -9.78
C VAL A 55 16.15 8.45 -11.20
N PRO A 56 14.89 7.99 -11.36
CA PRO A 56 14.23 7.95 -12.66
C PRO A 56 14.30 9.28 -13.42
N GLY A 57 14.77 9.22 -14.67
CA GLY A 57 15.03 10.38 -15.53
C GLY A 57 16.48 10.89 -15.49
N ASP A 58 17.34 10.39 -14.59
CA ASP A 58 18.78 10.66 -14.66
C ASP A 58 19.41 9.95 -15.86
N GLN A 59 20.48 10.53 -16.39
CA GLN A 59 21.34 9.90 -17.38
C GLN A 59 22.56 9.28 -16.69
N VAL A 60 22.87 8.04 -17.04
CA VAL A 60 23.97 7.27 -16.44
C VAL A 60 24.79 6.55 -17.48
N ARG A 61 26.09 6.45 -17.23
CA ARG A 61 26.99 5.50 -17.91
C ARG A 61 27.18 4.27 -17.03
N LEU A 62 27.38 3.12 -17.67
CA LEU A 62 27.70 1.88 -16.98
C LEU A 62 29.21 1.67 -16.86
N LEU A 63 29.65 1.40 -15.63
CA LEU A 63 31.02 1.01 -15.33
C LEU A 63 31.32 -0.38 -15.92
N GLY A 64 32.35 -0.48 -16.75
CA GLY A 64 32.73 -1.69 -17.48
C GLY A 64 32.07 -1.84 -18.84
N ASP A 65 31.21 -0.91 -19.25
CA ASP A 65 30.68 -0.87 -20.61
C ASP A 65 31.69 -0.22 -21.56
N LYS A 66 32.14 -1.00 -22.55
CA LYS A 66 33.12 -0.56 -23.55
C LYS A 66 32.53 0.48 -24.51
N THR A 67 31.22 0.45 -24.72
CA THR A 67 30.54 1.35 -25.66
C THR A 67 30.47 2.79 -25.14
N GLY A 68 30.58 2.99 -23.82
CA GLY A 68 30.45 4.31 -23.20
C GLY A 68 29.08 4.96 -23.40
N THR A 69 28.07 4.18 -23.79
CA THR A 69 26.71 4.67 -24.07
C THR A 69 26.07 5.27 -22.82
N ILE A 70 25.35 6.37 -23.02
CA ILE A 70 24.62 7.07 -21.96
C ILE A 70 23.19 6.55 -21.97
N HIS A 71 22.76 5.98 -20.85
CA HIS A 71 21.42 5.43 -20.70
C HIS A 71 20.56 6.30 -19.78
N GLU A 72 19.28 6.43 -20.12
CA GLU A 72 18.29 7.06 -19.23
C GLU A 72 17.78 6.04 -18.20
N VAL A 73 17.70 6.44 -16.93
CA VAL A 73 17.12 5.62 -15.87
C VAL A 73 15.59 5.65 -15.96
N HIS A 74 14.96 4.49 -16.13
CA HIS A 74 13.51 4.38 -16.23
C HIS A 74 12.84 4.13 -14.87
N LEU A 75 13.32 3.13 -14.13
CA LEU A 75 12.75 2.69 -12.85
C LEU A 75 13.87 2.40 -11.84
N ILE A 76 13.56 2.51 -10.56
CA ILE A 76 14.46 2.08 -9.48
C ILE A 76 13.76 1.10 -8.55
N ASN A 77 14.47 0.08 -8.09
CA ASN A 77 14.01 -0.81 -7.04
C ASN A 77 14.85 -0.61 -5.77
N LYS A 78 14.21 0.05 -4.79
CA LYS A 78 14.81 0.40 -3.49
C LYS A 78 15.08 -0.80 -2.58
N PHE A 79 14.42 -1.94 -2.81
CA PHE A 79 14.62 -3.16 -2.03
C PHE A 79 15.74 -4.04 -2.56
N SER A 80 15.94 -4.07 -3.88
CA SER A 80 16.99 -4.88 -4.50
C SER A 80 18.27 -4.08 -4.82
N ASN A 81 18.30 -2.77 -4.58
CA ASN A 81 19.37 -1.86 -5.00
C ASN A 81 19.68 -1.95 -6.51
N ARG A 82 18.64 -2.03 -7.34
CA ARG A 82 18.77 -2.15 -8.80
C ARG A 82 18.12 -1.00 -9.51
N VAL A 83 18.76 -0.60 -10.60
CA VAL A 83 18.35 0.46 -11.51
C VAL A 83 17.93 -0.20 -12.82
N TYR A 84 16.83 0.25 -13.38
CA TYR A 84 16.31 -0.23 -14.66
C TYR A 84 16.49 0.88 -15.68
N LEU A 85 17.21 0.57 -16.74
CA LEU A 85 17.53 1.52 -17.79
C LEU A 85 16.48 1.43 -18.89
N LYS A 86 16.13 2.60 -19.44
CA LYS A 86 15.27 2.70 -20.61
C LYS A 86 15.98 2.05 -21.79
N ARG A 87 15.27 1.18 -22.51
CA ARG A 87 15.79 0.60 -23.75
C ARG A 87 15.74 1.67 -24.83
N GLU A 88 16.82 1.81 -25.59
CA GLU A 88 16.78 2.51 -26.86
C GLU A 88 16.01 1.61 -27.83
N ASN A 89 14.81 2.01 -28.23
CA ASN A 89 14.01 1.26 -29.18
C ASN A 89 14.71 1.34 -30.54
N THR A 90 15.52 0.35 -30.89
CA THR A 90 15.94 0.15 -32.28
C THR A 90 14.70 -0.23 -33.10
N ALA A 91 14.52 0.43 -34.25
CA ALA A 91 13.32 0.33 -35.09
C ALA A 91 12.97 -1.13 -35.47
N ASP A 92 13.96 -2.02 -35.53
CA ASP A 92 13.78 -3.42 -35.93
C ASP A 92 13.13 -4.33 -34.88
N GLU A 93 13.17 -3.98 -33.59
CA GLU A 93 12.58 -4.81 -32.52
C GLU A 93 11.10 -4.51 -32.23
N SER A 94 10.57 -3.44 -32.83
CA SER A 94 9.16 -3.05 -32.74
C SER A 94 8.19 -4.07 -33.35
N LYS A 95 8.70 -5.04 -34.13
CA LYS A 95 7.93 -6.10 -34.82
C LYS A 95 7.66 -7.34 -33.96
N SER A 96 8.22 -7.45 -32.75
CA SER A 96 7.88 -8.55 -31.84
C SER A 96 6.52 -8.29 -31.17
N SER A 97 5.50 -9.05 -31.55
CA SER A 97 4.10 -8.92 -31.12
C SER A 97 3.81 -9.36 -29.67
N ASP A 98 4.82 -9.76 -28.89
CA ASP A 98 4.64 -10.28 -27.54
C ASP A 98 4.89 -9.16 -26.49
N PRO A 99 3.84 -8.53 -25.91
CA PRO A 99 3.95 -7.38 -25.00
C PRO A 99 4.71 -7.70 -23.70
N ARG A 100 4.93 -8.99 -23.42
CA ARG A 100 5.73 -9.48 -22.30
C ARG A 100 7.24 -9.37 -22.53
N LYS A 101 7.70 -9.38 -23.79
CA LYS A 101 9.12 -9.25 -24.16
C LYS A 101 9.53 -7.81 -24.48
N GLN A 102 8.59 -6.96 -24.90
CA GLN A 102 8.85 -5.55 -25.24
C GLN A 102 9.30 -4.68 -24.05
N ASN A 103 8.95 -5.02 -22.80
CA ASN A 103 9.10 -4.13 -21.65
C ASN A 103 10.24 -4.49 -20.67
N VAL A 104 11.17 -5.38 -21.02
CA VAL A 104 12.25 -5.77 -20.10
C VAL A 104 13.38 -4.75 -20.17
N SER A 105 13.21 -3.62 -19.47
CA SER A 105 14.29 -2.64 -19.20
C SER A 105 15.56 -3.34 -18.68
N LYS A 106 16.74 -2.97 -19.21
CA LYS A 106 18.03 -3.54 -18.78
C LYS A 106 18.24 -3.26 -17.29
N GLN A 107 18.35 -4.33 -16.50
CA GLN A 107 18.48 -4.23 -15.05
C GLN A 107 19.95 -4.25 -14.64
N VAL A 108 20.38 -3.24 -13.90
CA VAL A 108 21.78 -3.05 -13.49
C VAL A 108 21.87 -2.81 -11.98
N PRO A 109 22.88 -3.34 -11.27
CA PRO A 109 23.14 -2.96 -9.89
C PRO A 109 23.50 -1.47 -9.78
N TYR A 110 23.00 -0.80 -8.75
CA TYR A 110 23.25 0.62 -8.49
C TYR A 110 24.75 0.99 -8.50
N SER A 111 25.61 0.11 -7.98
CA SER A 111 27.06 0.33 -7.89
C SER A 111 27.78 0.47 -9.23
N ARG A 112 27.17 0.04 -10.34
CA ARG A 112 27.75 0.17 -11.68
C ARG A 112 27.33 1.45 -12.40
N CYS A 113 26.45 2.26 -11.83
CA CYS A 113 25.96 3.48 -12.47
C CYS A 113 26.84 4.67 -12.11
N GLN A 114 27.35 5.37 -13.13
CA GLN A 114 28.01 6.68 -13.00
C GLN A 114 27.05 7.76 -13.52
N LEU A 115 26.75 8.77 -12.71
CA LEU A 115 25.86 9.86 -13.11
C LEU A 115 26.52 10.73 -14.18
N PHE A 116 25.75 11.11 -15.19
CA PHE A 116 26.16 12.11 -16.16
C PHE A 116 26.03 13.51 -15.53
N CYS A 117 27.11 14.29 -15.59
CA CYS A 117 27.15 15.65 -15.05
C CYS A 117 26.83 16.70 -16.12
N GLY A 118 27.21 16.43 -17.38
CA GLY A 118 27.07 17.36 -18.49
C GLY A 118 28.20 17.19 -19.52
N THR A 119 28.10 17.93 -20.62
CA THR A 119 29.15 18.01 -21.65
C THR A 119 29.99 19.24 -21.39
N PHE A 120 31.30 19.06 -21.24
CA PHE A 120 32.24 20.15 -20.97
C PHE A 120 33.29 20.22 -22.08
N SER A 121 33.81 21.41 -22.32
CA SER A 121 34.94 21.64 -23.23
C SER A 121 36.26 21.37 -22.52
N PHE A 122 37.06 20.49 -23.07
CA PHE A 122 38.40 20.16 -22.61
C PHE A 122 39.45 20.82 -23.52
N PRO A 123 40.65 21.09 -22.99
CA PRO A 123 41.78 21.51 -23.82
C PRO A 123 42.01 20.50 -24.96
N PRO A 124 42.54 20.96 -26.10
CA PRO A 124 42.85 20.09 -27.23
C PRO A 124 43.69 18.90 -26.79
N ALA A 125 43.36 17.71 -27.31
CA ALA A 125 44.22 16.54 -27.15
C ALA A 125 45.53 16.76 -27.92
N ALA A 126 46.61 16.10 -27.50
CA ALA A 126 47.91 16.21 -28.15
C ALA A 126 47.79 15.90 -29.67
N GLY A 127 47.97 16.93 -30.51
CA GLY A 127 47.86 16.84 -31.97
C GLY A 127 46.59 17.41 -32.61
N GLN A 128 45.63 17.94 -31.83
CA GLN A 128 44.46 18.65 -32.35
C GLN A 128 44.51 20.13 -31.91
N ALA A 129 44.07 21.06 -32.76
CA ALA A 129 44.05 22.49 -32.42
C ALA A 129 42.74 22.92 -31.74
N GLU A 130 41.66 22.15 -31.92
CA GLU A 130 40.32 22.51 -31.44
C GLU A 130 40.00 21.91 -30.06
N PRO A 131 39.28 22.64 -29.18
CA PRO A 131 38.86 22.12 -27.89
C PRO A 131 37.82 21.02 -28.03
N GLN A 132 38.03 19.89 -27.34
CA GLN A 132 37.16 18.72 -27.45
C GLN A 132 35.98 18.81 -26.46
N LYS A 133 34.75 18.64 -26.95
CA LYS A 133 33.56 18.52 -26.09
C LYS A 133 33.40 17.07 -25.64
N LEU A 134 33.61 16.80 -24.34
CA LEU A 134 33.51 15.45 -23.78
C LEU A 134 32.38 15.35 -22.75
N PRO A 135 31.65 14.23 -22.71
CA PRO A 135 30.70 13.94 -21.65
C PRO A 135 31.44 13.64 -20.35
N VAL A 136 31.06 14.33 -19.28
CA VAL A 136 31.67 14.19 -17.95
C VAL A 136 30.74 13.40 -17.04
N PHE A 137 31.32 12.41 -16.36
CA PHE A 137 30.62 11.53 -15.43
C PHE A 137 31.14 11.69 -14.01
N ALA A 138 30.26 11.49 -13.02
CA ALA A 138 30.61 11.48 -11.61
C ALA A 138 31.18 10.13 -11.19
N THR A 139 32.44 10.13 -10.75
CA THR A 139 33.11 8.97 -10.14
C THR A 139 32.76 8.84 -8.67
N ARG A 140 32.71 9.97 -7.97
CA ARG A 140 32.29 10.06 -6.57
C ARG A 140 31.24 11.16 -6.44
N ILE A 141 30.15 10.84 -5.75
CA ILE A 141 29.06 11.77 -5.48
C ILE A 141 29.13 12.14 -4.00
N SER A 142 29.15 13.43 -3.72
CA SER A 142 28.92 13.98 -2.39
C SER A 142 27.50 14.54 -2.30
N THR A 143 26.99 14.64 -1.08
CA THR A 143 25.61 15.06 -0.83
C THR A 143 25.54 15.97 0.38
N THR A 144 24.60 16.91 0.39
CA THR A 144 24.27 17.64 1.62
C THR A 144 23.55 16.73 2.62
N LYS A 145 23.49 17.16 3.89
CA LYS A 145 22.66 16.49 4.90
C LYS A 145 21.19 16.51 4.44
N PRO A 146 20.51 15.36 4.36
CA PRO A 146 19.09 15.32 4.02
C PRO A 146 18.24 15.99 5.09
N PHE A 147 17.30 16.83 4.67
CA PHE A 147 16.32 17.46 5.55
C PHE A 147 14.90 17.18 5.05
N TRP A 148 13.93 17.24 5.96
CA TRP A 148 12.52 17.05 5.64
C TRP A 148 11.91 18.37 5.14
N HIS A 149 11.33 18.35 3.95
CA HIS A 149 10.58 19.48 3.43
C HIS A 149 9.09 19.34 3.76
N PRO A 150 8.52 20.15 4.68
CA PRO A 150 7.15 19.98 5.14
C PRO A 150 6.11 20.18 4.03
N THR A 151 6.24 21.23 3.22
CA THR A 151 5.29 21.54 2.14
C THR A 151 5.25 20.49 1.02
N MET A 152 6.41 19.92 0.68
CA MET A 152 6.54 18.93 -0.40
C MET A 152 6.44 17.49 0.11
N HIS A 153 6.30 17.31 1.43
CA HIS A 153 6.25 16.03 2.13
C HIS A 153 7.29 15.01 1.63
N ARG A 154 8.56 15.45 1.54
CA ARG A 154 9.67 14.62 1.05
C ARG A 154 10.99 15.02 1.70
N PHE A 155 11.94 14.08 1.73
CA PHE A 155 13.33 14.38 2.05
C PHE A 155 14.04 14.98 0.85
N GLU A 156 14.77 16.06 1.08
CA GLU A 156 15.53 16.78 0.07
C GLU A 156 17.00 16.88 0.45
N TRP A 157 17.87 16.70 -0.55
CA TRP A 157 19.31 16.90 -0.46
C TRP A 157 19.85 17.27 -1.85
N LYS A 158 20.98 17.99 -1.88
CA LYS A 158 21.67 18.34 -3.11
C LYS A 158 22.79 17.34 -3.38
N ARG A 159 23.04 17.07 -4.66
CA ARG A 159 24.08 16.15 -5.14
C ARG A 159 25.21 16.97 -5.78
N PHE A 160 26.46 16.59 -5.51
CA PHE A 160 27.60 17.18 -6.20
C PHE A 160 28.57 16.09 -6.65
N ALA A 161 29.20 16.26 -7.82
CA ALA A 161 30.33 15.46 -8.24
C ALA A 161 31.56 15.88 -7.43
N ALA A 162 32.03 15.01 -6.55
CA ALA A 162 33.27 15.23 -5.81
C ALA A 162 34.51 14.86 -6.63
N ALA A 163 34.35 13.94 -7.59
CA ALA A 163 35.37 13.59 -8.56
C ALA A 163 34.70 13.26 -9.89
N THR A 164 35.28 13.71 -10.99
CA THR A 164 34.77 13.55 -12.35
C THR A 164 35.73 12.74 -13.22
N ILE A 165 35.18 12.04 -14.21
CA ILE A 165 35.91 11.40 -15.30
C ILE A 165 35.24 11.81 -16.62
N PRO A 166 35.98 12.42 -17.56
CA PRO A 166 37.33 12.99 -17.41
C PRO A 166 37.40 14.08 -16.33
N LYS A 167 38.59 14.29 -15.75
CA LYS A 167 38.82 15.30 -14.70
C LYS A 167 38.71 16.69 -15.29
N LEU A 168 37.81 17.53 -14.77
CA LEU A 168 37.59 18.88 -15.28
C LEU A 168 38.86 19.73 -15.19
N PRO A 169 39.19 20.53 -16.23
CA PRO A 169 40.32 21.44 -16.21
C PRO A 169 40.10 22.52 -15.15
N GLY A 170 41.09 22.75 -14.28
CA GLY A 170 40.99 23.72 -13.18
C GLY A 170 40.35 23.20 -11.90
N ALA A 171 39.92 21.94 -11.83
CA ALA A 171 39.42 21.36 -10.58
C ALA A 171 40.59 21.02 -9.63
N THR A 172 40.84 21.87 -8.64
CA THR A 172 41.84 21.67 -7.58
C THR A 172 41.45 20.58 -6.58
N GLY A 173 40.21 20.08 -6.63
CA GLY A 173 39.72 18.99 -5.76
C GLY A 173 39.36 19.47 -4.35
N LEU A 174 39.30 20.79 -4.15
CA LEU A 174 38.85 21.41 -2.92
C LEU A 174 37.32 21.23 -2.77
N PRO A 175 36.77 21.34 -1.55
CA PRO A 175 35.34 21.20 -1.32
C PRO A 175 34.46 22.19 -2.10
N GLU A 176 35.03 23.33 -2.49
CA GLU A 176 34.36 24.38 -3.26
C GLU A 176 34.26 24.05 -4.75
N ASP A 177 35.13 23.18 -5.29
CA ASP A 177 35.15 22.77 -6.70
C ASP A 177 34.11 21.68 -7.04
N ARG A 178 33.20 21.38 -6.11
CA ARG A 178 32.22 20.31 -6.29
C ARG A 178 31.14 20.72 -7.28
N LEU A 179 31.12 20.09 -8.45
CA LEU A 179 30.13 20.36 -9.48
C LEU A 179 28.73 19.92 -9.04
N HIS A 180 27.78 20.85 -8.95
CA HIS A 180 26.39 20.53 -8.60
C HIS A 180 25.70 19.73 -9.71
N ILE A 181 25.04 18.62 -9.33
CA ILE A 181 24.26 17.77 -10.24
C ILE A 181 22.77 17.97 -9.91
N PRO A 182 22.02 18.72 -10.74
CA PRO A 182 20.61 18.97 -10.48
C PRO A 182 19.79 17.68 -10.59
N TRP A 183 18.66 17.62 -9.89
CA TRP A 183 17.70 16.53 -10.05
C TRP A 183 17.00 16.63 -11.42
N PRO A 184 16.62 15.50 -12.04
CA PRO A 184 16.00 15.52 -13.35
C PRO A 184 14.62 16.17 -13.24
N LYS A 185 14.25 16.99 -14.23
CA LYS A 185 12.94 17.65 -14.27
C LYS A 185 11.83 16.59 -14.45
N PRO A 186 10.75 16.62 -13.65
CA PRO A 186 9.65 15.68 -13.84
C PRO A 186 8.97 15.95 -15.18
N ASN A 187 8.58 14.89 -15.87
CA ASN A 187 7.63 15.06 -16.97
C ASN A 187 6.33 15.58 -16.36
N PRO A 188 5.71 16.61 -16.94
CA PRO A 188 4.42 17.08 -16.46
C PRO A 188 3.44 15.89 -16.51
N PRO A 189 2.53 15.77 -15.51
CA PRO A 189 1.52 14.73 -15.56
C PRO A 189 0.74 14.86 -16.87
N ARG A 190 0.50 13.74 -17.55
CA ARG A 190 -0.35 13.71 -18.73
C ARG A 190 -1.72 14.21 -18.31
N LYS A 191 -2.13 15.36 -18.83
CA LYS A 191 -3.52 15.81 -18.74
C LYS A 191 -4.33 14.84 -19.60
N VAL A 192 -5.30 14.17 -19.00
CA VAL A 192 -6.22 13.28 -19.70
C VAL A 192 -7.35 14.17 -20.20
N ASP A 193 -7.73 14.01 -21.46
CA ASP A 193 -8.89 14.71 -22.00
C ASP A 193 -10.15 14.24 -21.26
N PRO A 194 -11.11 15.14 -20.98
CA PRO A 194 -12.30 14.80 -20.23
C PRO A 194 -13.07 13.67 -20.92
N SER A 195 -13.48 12.68 -20.15
CA SER A 195 -14.34 11.60 -20.61
C SER A 195 -15.79 12.06 -20.76
N LEU A 196 -16.62 11.29 -21.48
CA LEU A 196 -18.07 11.53 -21.61
C LEU A 196 -18.81 11.60 -20.26
N TYR A 197 -18.23 11.06 -19.20
CA TYR A 197 -18.79 11.06 -17.84
C TYR A 197 -18.17 12.15 -16.95
N ASP A 198 -17.16 12.87 -17.42
CA ASP A 198 -16.60 14.00 -16.67
C ASP A 198 -17.52 15.21 -16.82
N THR A 199 -17.72 15.93 -15.72
CA THR A 199 -18.55 17.14 -15.73
C THR A 199 -17.82 18.26 -16.49
N PRO A 200 -18.51 18.97 -17.40
CA PRO A 200 -17.92 20.11 -18.07
C PRO A 200 -17.61 21.21 -17.05
N LYS A 201 -16.59 22.02 -17.36
CA LYS A 201 -16.12 23.09 -16.47
C LYS A 201 -17.25 24.02 -16.05
N ASP A 202 -18.14 24.37 -16.99
CA ASP A 202 -19.21 25.33 -16.79
C ASP A 202 -20.17 24.89 -15.66
N VAL A 203 -20.56 23.61 -15.66
CA VAL A 203 -21.41 23.00 -14.63
C VAL A 203 -20.71 22.92 -13.27
N VAL A 204 -19.40 22.67 -13.25
CA VAL A 204 -18.62 22.63 -12.00
C VAL A 204 -18.46 24.03 -11.40
N THR A 205 -18.37 25.05 -12.24
CA THR A 205 -18.25 26.45 -11.80
C THR A 205 -19.58 27.11 -11.50
N GLU A 206 -20.71 26.45 -11.82
CA GLU A 206 -22.04 26.94 -11.51
C GLU A 206 -22.23 27.03 -10.00
N ILE A 207 -22.56 28.23 -9.52
CA ILE A 207 -22.83 28.48 -8.10
C ILE A 207 -24.24 27.99 -7.81
N THR A 208 -24.35 26.72 -7.40
CA THR A 208 -25.62 26.09 -7.02
C THR A 208 -26.04 26.42 -5.58
N TYR A 209 -25.08 26.78 -4.74
CA TYR A 209 -25.32 27.05 -3.33
C TYR A 209 -25.31 28.55 -3.02
N THR A 210 -26.43 29.02 -2.50
CA THR A 210 -26.53 30.35 -1.87
C THR A 210 -26.65 30.14 -0.36
N PRO A 211 -25.62 30.48 0.44
CA PRO A 211 -25.71 30.32 1.88
C PRO A 211 -26.85 31.18 2.44
N PRO A 212 -27.54 30.69 3.49
CA PRO A 212 -28.55 31.50 4.17
C PRO A 212 -27.89 32.78 4.71
N SER A 213 -28.62 33.89 4.61
CA SER A 213 -28.16 35.17 5.18
C SER A 213 -27.95 35.00 6.68
N LEU A 214 -26.70 35.08 7.13
CA LEU A 214 -26.39 35.09 8.55
C LEU A 214 -27.01 36.35 9.17
N PRO A 215 -27.59 36.25 10.37
CA PRO A 215 -28.16 37.42 11.02
C PRO A 215 -27.04 38.45 11.31
N ALA A 216 -27.35 39.74 11.10
CA ALA A 216 -26.41 40.83 11.32
C ALA A 216 -26.07 41.04 12.82
N SER A 217 -26.93 40.57 13.71
CA SER A 217 -26.80 40.68 15.17
C SER A 217 -26.38 39.36 15.80
N PHE A 218 -25.44 39.41 16.75
CA PHE A 218 -24.95 38.25 17.50
C PHE A 218 -26.03 37.54 18.33
N ASP A 219 -27.08 38.26 18.77
CA ASP A 219 -28.16 37.72 19.61
C ASP A 219 -29.33 37.14 18.80
N ALA A 220 -29.30 37.23 17.47
CA ALA A 220 -30.38 36.68 16.66
C ALA A 220 -30.24 35.16 16.51
N PRO A 221 -31.37 34.43 16.47
CA PRO A 221 -31.34 32.99 16.33
C PRO A 221 -30.69 32.59 15.00
N VAL A 222 -29.72 31.70 15.07
CA VAL A 222 -29.14 31.07 13.88
C VAL A 222 -30.26 30.27 13.21
N PRO A 223 -30.49 30.42 11.89
CA PRO A 223 -31.51 29.64 11.20
C PRO A 223 -31.25 28.14 11.41
N GLU A 224 -32.26 27.44 11.94
CA GLU A 224 -32.15 26.01 12.21
C GLU A 224 -32.02 25.25 10.90
N PRO A 225 -31.10 24.26 10.82
CA PRO A 225 -31.03 23.42 9.65
C PRO A 225 -32.35 22.64 9.48
N PRO A 226 -32.84 22.50 8.25
CA PRO A 226 -34.03 21.72 7.93
C PRO A 226 -33.91 20.29 8.46
N SER A 227 -34.98 19.75 9.04
CA SER A 227 -34.95 18.41 9.63
C SER A 227 -34.77 17.33 8.56
N GLU A 228 -33.96 16.30 8.87
CA GLU A 228 -33.73 15.13 7.99
C GLU A 228 -35.05 14.42 7.62
N GLN A 229 -36.03 14.44 8.53
CA GLN A 229 -37.34 13.84 8.30
C GLN A 229 -38.12 14.54 7.20
N LEU A 230 -38.00 15.87 7.08
CA LEU A 230 -38.62 16.62 5.99
C LEU A 230 -38.04 16.21 4.64
N TYR A 231 -36.72 16.07 4.54
CA TYR A 231 -36.07 15.58 3.32
C TYR A 231 -36.46 14.13 2.96
N ILE A 232 -36.57 13.24 3.94
CA ILE A 232 -37.04 11.87 3.68
C ILE A 232 -38.51 11.88 3.24
N SER A 233 -39.32 12.80 3.78
CA SER A 233 -40.72 12.94 3.41
C SER A 233 -40.91 13.54 2.00
N THR A 234 -40.05 14.46 1.56
CA THR A 234 -40.10 14.99 0.18
C THR A 234 -39.75 13.91 -0.84
N LEU A 235 -38.80 13.00 -0.55
CA LEU A 235 -38.48 11.86 -1.42
C LEU A 235 -39.63 10.85 -1.52
N ARG A 236 -40.37 10.62 -0.41
CA ARG A 236 -41.49 9.66 -0.38
C ARG A 236 -42.77 10.24 -0.96
N THR A 237 -43.02 11.52 -0.74
CA THR A 237 -44.23 12.24 -1.14
C THR A 237 -43.85 13.62 -1.71
N PRO A 238 -43.35 13.68 -2.95
CA PRO A 238 -42.81 14.91 -3.55
C PRO A 238 -43.87 15.99 -3.78
N GLN A 239 -45.16 15.64 -3.76
CA GLN A 239 -46.27 16.59 -3.94
C GLN A 239 -46.73 17.25 -2.63
N ALA A 240 -46.37 16.70 -1.47
CA ALA A 240 -46.87 17.15 -0.18
C ALA A 240 -46.01 18.24 0.48
N VAL A 241 -44.71 18.30 0.13
CA VAL A 241 -43.75 19.23 0.71
C VAL A 241 -42.89 19.81 -0.41
N ALA A 242 -42.83 21.15 -0.51
CA ALA A 242 -42.00 21.83 -1.50
C ALA A 242 -40.52 21.54 -1.22
N TYR A 243 -39.80 21.04 -2.21
CA TYR A 243 -38.36 20.81 -2.14
C TYR A 243 -37.62 22.14 -2.35
N ASP A 244 -36.85 22.55 -1.35
CA ASP A 244 -35.98 23.74 -1.43
C ASP A 244 -34.64 23.34 -2.08
N ALA A 245 -34.49 23.68 -3.36
CA ALA A 245 -33.27 23.38 -4.12
C ALA A 245 -32.05 24.20 -3.67
N ALA A 246 -32.24 25.25 -2.87
CA ALA A 246 -31.14 26.04 -2.32
C ALA A 246 -30.43 25.33 -1.15
N GLN A 247 -31.04 24.29 -0.57
CA GLN A 247 -30.49 23.55 0.55
C GLN A 247 -29.54 22.42 0.09
N PRO A 248 -28.33 22.32 0.67
CA PRO A 248 -27.38 21.27 0.32
C PRO A 248 -27.89 19.89 0.77
N PHE A 249 -28.04 18.97 -0.18
CA PHE A 249 -28.51 17.61 0.10
C PHE A 249 -27.59 16.86 1.08
N GLU A 250 -26.30 17.23 1.12
CA GLU A 250 -25.28 16.62 1.97
C GLU A 250 -25.59 16.78 3.46
N VAL A 251 -26.31 17.84 3.84
CA VAL A 251 -26.72 18.08 5.23
C VAL A 251 -27.69 16.99 5.69
N HIS A 252 -28.64 16.61 4.82
CA HIS A 252 -29.63 15.58 5.10
C HIS A 252 -29.03 14.17 5.10
N VAL A 253 -28.09 13.88 4.20
CA VAL A 253 -27.50 12.53 4.02
C VAL A 253 -26.23 12.34 4.87
N SER A 254 -25.87 13.33 5.69
CA SER A 254 -24.64 13.32 6.50
C SER A 254 -24.49 12.07 7.39
N LYS A 255 -25.59 11.53 7.94
CA LYS A 255 -25.57 10.31 8.76
C LYS A 255 -25.27 9.04 7.95
N GLU A 256 -25.63 9.00 6.67
CA GLU A 256 -25.37 7.87 5.78
C GLU A 256 -23.98 7.98 5.13
N LEU A 257 -23.56 9.20 4.79
CA LEU A 257 -22.22 9.49 4.26
C LEU A 257 -21.13 9.33 5.33
N THR A 258 -21.46 9.54 6.61
CA THR A 258 -20.51 9.31 7.69
C THR A 258 -20.32 7.82 7.95
N ASN A 259 -19.06 7.39 7.86
CA ASN A 259 -18.71 6.00 8.09
C ASN A 259 -19.21 5.54 9.49
N PRO A 260 -20.09 4.52 9.58
CA PRO A 260 -20.60 4.01 10.85
C PRO A 260 -19.49 3.43 11.75
N HIS A 261 -18.29 3.27 11.20
CA HIS A 261 -17.08 2.79 11.85
C HIS A 261 -15.97 3.84 11.90
N SER A 262 -16.35 5.11 12.07
CA SER A 262 -15.41 6.21 12.34
C SER A 262 -14.45 5.86 13.48
N ARG A 263 -13.25 6.47 13.45
CA ARG A 263 -12.22 6.25 14.47
C ARG A 263 -12.74 6.60 15.87
N ALA A 264 -13.52 7.67 15.99
CA ALA A 264 -14.17 8.08 17.24
C ALA A 264 -15.12 7.00 17.77
N LYS A 265 -16.04 6.45 16.95
CA LYS A 265 -16.95 5.37 17.36
C LYS A 265 -16.20 4.08 17.73
N LYS A 266 -15.07 3.77 17.06
CA LYS A 266 -14.19 2.65 17.44
C LYS A 266 -13.52 2.90 18.80
N GLN A 267 -13.03 4.11 19.03
CA GLN A 267 -12.40 4.51 20.28
C GLN A 267 -13.41 4.47 21.44
N ALA A 268 -14.62 5.01 21.25
CA ALA A 268 -15.71 4.94 22.23
C ALA A 268 -16.07 3.49 22.59
N ARG A 269 -16.25 2.61 21.59
CA ARG A 269 -16.49 1.17 21.85
C ARG A 269 -15.33 0.50 22.61
N TRP A 270 -14.10 0.87 22.29
CA TRP A 270 -12.92 0.34 22.98
C TRP A 270 -12.84 0.84 24.43
N GLN A 271 -13.11 2.12 24.68
CA GLN A 271 -13.15 2.71 26.03
C GLN A 271 -14.26 2.06 26.87
N ALA A 272 -15.48 1.95 26.34
CA ALA A 272 -16.59 1.28 27.02
C ALA A 272 -16.25 -0.19 27.38
N TYR A 273 -15.54 -0.91 26.49
CA TYR A 273 -15.10 -2.26 26.78
C TYR A 273 -13.99 -2.32 27.85
N GLN A 274 -13.07 -1.35 27.91
CA GLN A 274 -12.08 -1.27 29.00
C GLN A 274 -12.73 -0.94 30.33
N GLU A 275 -13.72 -0.04 30.35
CA GLU A 275 -14.49 0.31 31.55
C GLU A 275 -15.27 -0.90 32.06
N TYR A 276 -15.97 -1.61 31.18
CA TYR A 276 -16.62 -2.88 31.51
C TYR A 276 -15.65 -3.87 32.17
N ARG A 277 -14.47 -4.08 31.57
CA ARG A 277 -13.45 -4.99 32.12
C ARG A 277 -12.96 -4.59 33.51
N ARG A 278 -12.74 -3.28 33.73
CA ARG A 278 -12.32 -2.75 35.03
C ARG A 278 -13.42 -2.90 36.07
N ARG A 279 -14.67 -2.58 35.71
CA ARG A 279 -15.84 -2.73 36.58
C ARG A 279 -16.04 -4.20 36.98
N LEU A 280 -15.93 -5.12 36.03
CA LEU A 280 -16.05 -6.57 36.28
C LEU A 280 -14.96 -7.07 37.24
N LEU A 281 -13.71 -6.65 37.05
CA LEU A 281 -12.62 -7.00 37.96
C LEU A 281 -12.87 -6.46 39.37
N ALA A 282 -13.29 -5.20 39.48
CA ALA A 282 -13.61 -4.58 40.77
C ALA A 282 -14.75 -5.32 41.50
N GLN A 283 -15.78 -5.75 40.77
CA GLN A 283 -16.87 -6.56 41.30
C GLN A 283 -16.37 -7.90 41.83
N MET A 284 -15.61 -8.66 41.03
CA MET A 284 -15.08 -9.97 41.45
C MET A 284 -14.10 -9.87 42.63
N VAL A 285 -13.26 -8.82 42.65
CA VAL A 285 -12.38 -8.57 43.80
C VAL A 285 -13.21 -8.24 45.04
N ALA A 286 -14.27 -7.45 44.91
CA ALA A 286 -15.14 -7.13 46.04
C ALA A 286 -15.88 -8.38 46.56
N GLU A 287 -16.31 -9.28 45.68
CA GLU A 287 -16.93 -10.57 46.03
C GLU A 287 -15.95 -11.48 46.79
N GLU A 288 -14.75 -11.73 46.25
CA GLU A 288 -13.74 -12.58 46.92
C GLU A 288 -13.21 -11.97 48.23
N MET A 289 -13.17 -10.64 48.32
CA MET A 289 -12.77 -9.96 49.56
C MET A 289 -13.83 -10.03 50.66
N ARG A 290 -15.11 -10.26 50.31
CA ARG A 290 -16.16 -10.56 51.30
C ARG A 290 -16.01 -12.00 51.82
N ASP A 291 -15.65 -12.93 50.94
CA ASP A 291 -15.56 -14.36 51.25
C ASP A 291 -14.11 -14.86 51.40
N LEU A 292 -13.45 -14.43 52.48
CA LEU A 292 -12.04 -14.74 52.70
C LEU A 292 -11.80 -16.23 53.03
N GLN A 293 -12.73 -16.94 53.69
CA GLN A 293 -12.61 -18.38 54.01
C GLN A 293 -11.23 -18.79 54.57
N GLY A 294 -10.64 -17.96 55.45
CA GLY A 294 -9.30 -18.20 56.01
C GLY A 294 -8.11 -17.90 55.08
N ARG A 295 -8.36 -17.49 53.82
CA ARG A 295 -7.34 -17.03 52.86
C ARG A 295 -6.87 -15.61 53.20
N THR A 296 -5.64 -15.28 52.82
CA THR A 296 -5.15 -13.90 52.94
C THR A 296 -5.77 -12.99 51.87
N ARG A 297 -5.86 -11.69 52.14
CA ARG A 297 -6.39 -10.69 51.20
C ARG A 297 -5.65 -10.68 49.86
N ALA A 298 -4.35 -11.01 49.86
CA ALA A 298 -3.56 -11.12 48.65
C ALA A 298 -3.98 -12.30 47.77
N VAL A 299 -4.27 -13.46 48.40
CA VAL A 299 -4.75 -14.67 47.72
C VAL A 299 -6.15 -14.44 47.15
N ALA A 300 -7.07 -13.84 47.92
CA ALA A 300 -8.41 -13.50 47.43
C ALA A 300 -8.39 -12.58 46.19
N ARG A 301 -7.49 -11.58 46.16
CA ARG A 301 -7.28 -10.73 44.96
C ARG A 301 -6.72 -11.51 43.78
N ALA A 302 -5.78 -12.41 44.02
CA ALA A 302 -5.21 -13.26 42.97
C ALA A 302 -6.28 -14.17 42.35
N ASP A 303 -7.09 -14.82 43.19
CA ASP A 303 -8.20 -15.69 42.76
C ASP A 303 -9.25 -14.91 41.97
N ALA A 304 -9.64 -13.72 42.43
CA ALA A 304 -10.54 -12.83 41.69
C ALA A 304 -9.98 -12.47 40.30
N THR A 305 -8.68 -12.17 40.20
CA THR A 305 -8.07 -11.85 38.91
C THR A 305 -8.00 -13.06 37.98
N TYR A 306 -7.84 -14.27 38.52
CA TYR A 306 -7.86 -15.52 37.77
C TYR A 306 -9.27 -15.81 37.22
N LYS A 307 -10.29 -15.77 38.09
CA LYS A 307 -11.71 -15.93 37.71
C LYS A 307 -12.13 -14.90 36.66
N TRP A 308 -11.69 -13.65 36.81
CA TRP A 308 -11.92 -12.59 35.83
C TRP A 308 -11.32 -12.91 34.45
N LYS A 309 -10.08 -13.40 34.40
CA LYS A 309 -9.45 -13.81 33.12
C LYS A 309 -10.20 -14.97 32.48
N ALA A 310 -10.57 -15.99 33.25
CA ALA A 310 -11.34 -17.14 32.76
C ALA A 310 -12.69 -16.70 32.16
N ARG A 311 -13.45 -15.85 32.87
CA ARG A 311 -14.72 -15.31 32.38
C ARG A 311 -14.56 -14.49 31.10
N LEU A 312 -13.52 -13.66 30.98
CA LEU A 312 -13.25 -12.91 29.74
C LEU A 312 -12.92 -13.83 28.56
N GLU A 313 -12.28 -14.97 28.80
CA GLU A 313 -12.03 -15.97 27.75
C GLU A 313 -13.32 -16.68 27.32
N GLU A 314 -14.20 -17.01 28.26
CA GLU A 314 -15.52 -17.58 28.00
C GLU A 314 -16.40 -16.62 27.21
N GLU A 315 -16.51 -15.36 27.63
CA GLU A 315 -17.25 -14.31 26.92
C GLU A 315 -16.70 -14.13 25.49
N ARG A 316 -15.36 -14.18 25.32
CA ARG A 316 -14.73 -14.12 24.00
C ARG A 316 -15.11 -15.34 23.13
N LYS A 317 -15.08 -16.55 23.69
CA LYS A 317 -15.47 -17.77 22.97
C LYS A 317 -16.95 -17.71 22.57
N ALA A 318 -17.82 -17.26 23.48
CA ALA A 318 -19.25 -17.09 23.23
C ALA A 318 -19.52 -16.03 22.13
N GLU A 319 -18.83 -14.89 22.16
CA GLU A 319 -18.95 -13.84 21.15
C GLU A 319 -18.45 -14.31 19.78
N VAL A 320 -17.35 -15.07 19.74
CA VAL A 320 -16.86 -15.69 18.49
C VAL A 320 -17.89 -16.69 17.95
N LEU A 321 -18.47 -17.53 18.79
CA LEU A 321 -19.52 -18.48 18.41
C LEU A 321 -20.76 -17.73 17.89
N ARG A 322 -21.22 -16.70 18.60
CA ARG A 322 -22.35 -15.84 18.18
C ARG A 322 -22.11 -15.23 16.80
N ARG A 323 -20.91 -14.70 16.56
CA ARG A 323 -20.53 -14.14 15.26
C ARG A 323 -20.46 -15.19 14.17
N TRP A 324 -19.97 -16.39 14.49
CA TRP A 324 -19.95 -17.51 13.55
C TRP A 324 -21.38 -17.95 13.17
N ARG A 325 -22.29 -18.03 14.14
CA ARG A 325 -23.73 -18.26 13.91
C ARG A 325 -24.36 -17.20 13.03
N ASN A 326 -24.20 -15.92 13.39
CA ASN A 326 -24.76 -14.79 12.62
C ASN A 326 -24.22 -14.68 11.19
N ARG A 327 -23.04 -15.24 10.91
CA ARG A 327 -22.46 -15.31 9.55
C ARG A 327 -23.00 -16.48 8.73
N GLY A 328 -23.87 -17.33 9.30
CA GLY A 328 -24.40 -18.52 8.63
C GLY A 328 -23.55 -19.78 8.81
N GLY A 329 -22.59 -19.79 9.74
CA GLY A 329 -21.70 -20.94 9.93
C GLY A 329 -22.42 -22.24 10.30
N GLU A 330 -23.52 -22.17 11.05
CA GLU A 330 -24.36 -23.34 11.36
C GLU A 330 -25.04 -23.90 10.11
N ALA A 331 -25.60 -23.02 9.27
CA ALA A 331 -26.22 -23.41 8.01
C ALA A 331 -25.20 -24.04 7.04
N ASP A 332 -23.99 -23.49 6.96
CA ASP A 332 -22.91 -24.06 6.14
C ASP A 332 -22.45 -25.43 6.64
N LEU A 333 -22.39 -25.62 7.96
CA LEU A 333 -22.01 -26.88 8.58
C LEU A 333 -23.08 -27.96 8.31
N LEU A 334 -24.36 -27.62 8.43
CA LEU A 334 -25.49 -28.50 8.09
C LEU A 334 -25.45 -28.87 6.60
N ARG A 335 -25.30 -27.89 5.71
CA ARG A 335 -25.18 -28.11 4.26
C ARG A 335 -24.00 -29.02 3.91
N THR A 336 -22.88 -28.88 4.63
CA THR A 336 -21.71 -29.74 4.44
C THR A 336 -21.97 -31.18 4.91
N LYS A 337 -22.65 -31.36 6.05
CA LYS A 337 -23.07 -32.68 6.55
C LYS A 337 -24.01 -33.37 5.56
N GLU A 338 -25.03 -32.68 5.09
CA GLU A 338 -25.98 -33.18 4.08
C GLU A 338 -25.27 -33.58 2.79
N ARG A 339 -24.34 -32.73 2.31
CA ARG A 339 -23.56 -33.03 1.09
C ARG A 339 -22.70 -34.28 1.27
N LYS A 340 -22.09 -34.48 2.45
CA LYS A 340 -21.30 -35.68 2.76
C LYS A 340 -22.20 -36.92 2.83
N ALA A 341 -23.34 -36.84 3.53
CA ALA A 341 -24.31 -37.93 3.62
C ALA A 341 -24.83 -38.34 2.23
N ARG A 342 -25.14 -37.37 1.36
CA ARG A 342 -25.56 -37.63 -0.02
C ARG A 342 -24.47 -38.32 -0.85
N LYS A 343 -23.20 -37.93 -0.67
CA LYS A 343 -22.07 -38.58 -1.34
C LYS A 343 -21.89 -40.02 -0.88
N ALA A 344 -21.90 -40.25 0.43
CA ALA A 344 -21.80 -41.60 1.00
C ALA A 344 -22.96 -42.49 0.55
N ARG A 345 -24.19 -41.96 0.47
CA ARG A 345 -25.34 -42.70 -0.05
C ARG A 345 -25.14 -43.10 -1.51
N ARG A 346 -24.70 -42.17 -2.36
CA ARG A 346 -24.40 -42.46 -3.78
C ARG A 346 -23.27 -43.47 -3.96
N GLU A 347 -22.27 -43.43 -3.09
CA GLU A 347 -21.16 -44.38 -3.11
C GLU A 347 -21.63 -45.77 -2.71
N ASN A 348 -22.46 -45.88 -1.66
CA ASN A 348 -23.10 -47.14 -1.29
C ASN A 348 -24.03 -47.67 -2.39
N GLU A 349 -24.82 -46.80 -3.04
CA GLU A 349 -25.64 -47.16 -4.21
C GLU A 349 -24.76 -47.68 -5.36
N ARG A 350 -23.64 -47.02 -5.65
CA ARG A 350 -22.68 -47.48 -6.67
C ARG A 350 -22.06 -48.82 -6.33
N LEU A 351 -21.65 -49.04 -5.08
CA LEU A 351 -21.08 -50.31 -4.62
C LEU A 351 -22.12 -51.43 -4.67
N LYS A 352 -23.39 -51.16 -4.32
CA LYS A 352 -24.49 -52.12 -4.45
C LYS A 352 -24.81 -52.47 -5.90
N ASN A 353 -24.75 -51.47 -6.78
CA ASN A 353 -24.99 -51.64 -8.21
C ASN A 353 -23.74 -52.11 -8.97
N LEU A 354 -22.61 -52.30 -8.27
CA LEU A 354 -21.38 -52.81 -8.85
C LEU A 354 -21.52 -54.33 -9.05
N VAL A 355 -22.15 -54.71 -10.15
CA VAL A 355 -22.15 -56.08 -10.63
C VAL A 355 -20.87 -56.26 -11.45
N LEU A 356 -20.02 -57.22 -11.04
CA LEU A 356 -18.88 -57.64 -11.84
C LEU A 356 -19.42 -58.35 -13.09
N GLU A 357 -19.00 -57.91 -14.27
CA GLU A 357 -19.31 -58.64 -15.51
C GLU A 357 -18.60 -60.00 -15.46
N ASP A 358 -19.32 -61.07 -15.82
CA ASP A 358 -18.76 -62.42 -15.87
C ASP A 358 -17.66 -62.47 -16.93
N ALA A 359 -16.41 -62.57 -16.46
CA ALA A 359 -15.23 -62.75 -17.29
C ALA A 359 -14.73 -64.20 -17.16
N PRO A 360 -14.15 -64.79 -18.22
CA PRO A 360 -13.79 -66.22 -18.25
C PRO A 360 -12.79 -66.70 -17.18
N ASN A 361 -12.15 -65.78 -16.46
CA ASN A 361 -11.17 -66.08 -15.41
C ASN A 361 -11.67 -65.82 -13.97
N GLN A 362 -12.97 -65.54 -13.77
CA GLN A 362 -13.52 -65.33 -12.43
C GLN A 362 -13.94 -66.67 -11.79
N VAL A 363 -13.17 -67.14 -10.80
CA VAL A 363 -13.49 -68.33 -10.00
C VAL A 363 -14.14 -67.89 -8.69
N ILE A 364 -15.45 -68.12 -8.53
CA ILE A 364 -16.13 -67.90 -7.26
C ILE A 364 -15.84 -69.10 -6.34
N PRO A 365 -15.17 -68.93 -5.19
CA PRO A 365 -14.94 -70.03 -4.26
C PRO A 365 -16.29 -70.51 -3.72
N ARG A 366 -16.56 -71.81 -3.86
CA ARG A 366 -17.78 -72.42 -3.30
C ARG A 366 -17.70 -72.33 -1.78
N ALA A 367 -18.72 -71.77 -1.15
CA ALA A 367 -18.85 -71.78 0.30
C ALA A 367 -18.83 -73.24 0.79
N GLN A 368 -17.89 -73.56 1.67
CA GLN A 368 -17.85 -74.84 2.37
C GLN A 368 -19.12 -74.94 3.22
N ALA A 369 -19.89 -76.01 3.01
CA ALA A 369 -21.07 -76.35 3.80
C ALA A 369 -20.69 -76.79 5.21
#